data_AF-A0A399EEH5-F1
#
_entry.id   AF-A0A399EEH5-F1
#
_cell.length_a   1.000
_cell.length_b   1.000
_cell.length_c   1.000
_cell.angle_alpha   90.00
_cell.angle_beta   90.00
_cell.angle_gamma   90.00
#
_symmetry.space_group_name_H-M   'P 1'
#
loop_
_entity.id
_entity.type
_entity.pdbx_description
1 polymer ?
#
loop_
_entity_poly.entity_id
_entity_poly.type
_entity_poly.pdbx_seq_one_letter_code
_entity_poly.pdbx_strand_id
1 'polypeptide(L)' 'MVLNAADEVAVEAFLKGQIGYLDIPRVLEAALEAVPQGGLSWESIEHADLEARVRSRELLKVKV' A
#
# COMPACT_ATOMS: atom_id res chain seq x y z
N MET A 1 1.33 2.32 -10.23
CA MET A 1 1.71 3.25 -9.15
C MET A 1 1.36 2.74 -7.76
N VAL A 2 0.22 2.06 -7.58
CA VAL A 2 -0.19 1.37 -6.33
C VAL A 2 0.96 0.63 -5.65
N LEU A 3 1.72 -0.17 -6.41
CA LEU A 3 2.85 -0.93 -5.86
C LEU A 3 3.94 -0.01 -5.28
N ASN A 4 4.24 1.10 -5.95
CA ASN A 4 5.24 2.08 -5.49
C ASN A 4 4.75 2.83 -4.23
N ALA A 5 3.49 3.25 -4.21
CA ALA A 5 2.88 3.87 -3.04
C ALA A 5 2.83 2.93 -1.83
N ALA A 6 2.44 1.68 -2.05
CA ALA A 6 2.40 0.66 -1.00
C ALA A 6 3.82 0.33 -0.49
N ASP A 7 4.80 0.25 -1.39
CA ASP A 7 6.21 0.03 -1.05
C ASP A 7 6.78 1.16 -0.21
N GLU A 8 6.56 2.42 -0.59
CA GLU A 8 6.99 3.59 0.20
C GLU A 8 6.42 3.56 1.62
N VAL A 9 5.13 3.28 1.77
CA VAL A 9 4.47 3.22 3.09
C VAL A 9 4.99 2.05 3.93
N ALA A 10 5.18 0.88 3.31
CA ALA A 10 5.66 -0.32 4.00
C ALA A 10 7.12 -0.18 4.43
N VAL A 11 7.99 0.33 3.55
CA VAL A 11 9.41 0.58 3.84
C VAL A 11 9.56 1.64 4.91
N GLU A 12 8.80 2.74 4.85
CA GLU A 12 8.83 3.77 5.90
C GLU A 12 8.45 3.18 7.27
N ALA A 13 7.39 2.37 7.34
CA ALA A 13 6.95 1.72 8.57
C ALA A 13 8.00 0.72 9.10
N PHE A 14 8.66 -0.03 8.21
CA PHE A 14 9.76 -0.92 8.57
C PHE A 14 10.95 -0.14 9.14
N LEU A 15 11.37 0.94 8.47
CA LEU A 15 12.48 1.79 8.92
C LEU A 15 12.19 2.48 10.26
N LYS A 16 10.91 2.73 10.58
CA LYS A 16 10.45 3.24 11.89
C LYS A 16 10.30 2.15 12.95
N GLY A 17 10.57 0.88 12.63
CA GLY A 17 10.41 -0.25 13.55
C GLY A 17 8.96 -0.61 13.88
N GLN A 18 8.01 -0.17 13.06
CA GLN A 18 6.57 -0.39 13.27
C GLN A 18 6.09 -1.75 12.76
N ILE A 19 6.81 -2.34 11.81
CA ILE A 19 6.54 -3.67 11.25
C ILE A 19 7.83 -4.48 11.06
N GLY A 20 7.69 -5.80 10.96
CA GLY A 20 8.78 -6.70 10.59
C GLY A 20 8.99 -6.77 9.08
N TYR A 21 10.14 -7.28 8.63
CA TYR A 21 10.47 -7.41 7.20
C TYR A 21 9.41 -8.22 6.41
N LEU A 22 8.89 -9.30 7.00
CA LEU A 22 7.88 -10.16 6.36
C LEU A 22 6.49 -9.52 6.24
N ASP A 23 6.32 -8.33 6.81
CA ASP A 23 5.07 -7.59 6.73
C ASP A 23 4.98 -6.69 5.51
N ILE A 24 6.13 -6.36 4.92
CA ILE A 24 6.22 -5.60 3.67
C ILE A 24 5.43 -6.32 2.56
N PRO A 25 5.73 -7.59 2.19
CA PRO A 25 4.96 -8.27 1.14
C PRO A 25 3.47 -8.38 1.45
N ARG A 26 3.07 -8.50 2.73
CA ARG A 26 1.66 -8.55 3.15
C ARG A 26 0.93 -7.22 2.91
N VAL A 27 1.60 -6.09 3.13
CA VAL A 27 1.05 -4.76 2.84
C VAL A 27 0.92 -4.53 1.35
N LEU A 28 1.89 -5.00 0.55
CA LEU A 28 1.86 -4.89 -0.91
C LEU A 28 0.72 -5.72 -1.53
N GLU A 29 0.55 -6.98 -1.10
CA GLU A 29 -0.53 -7.86 -1.58
C GLU A 29 -1.91 -7.26 -1.30
N ALA A 30 -2.15 -6.81 -0.08
CA ALA A 30 -3.43 -6.21 0.29
C ALA A 30 -3.70 -4.88 -0.44
N ALA A 31 -2.66 -4.09 -0.73
CA ALA A 31 -2.80 -2.88 -1.54
C ALA A 31 -3.14 -3.20 -3.00
N LEU A 32 -2.61 -4.30 -3.55
CA LEU A 32 -2.94 -4.76 -4.90
C LEU A 32 -4.36 -5.33 -5.01
N GLU A 33 -4.80 -6.09 -4.01
CA GLU A 33 -6.16 -6.66 -3.96
C GLU A 33 -7.25 -5.58 -3.89
N ALA A 34 -6.94 -4.43 -3.29
CA ALA A 34 -7.87 -3.32 -3.13
C ALA A 34 -8.12 -2.54 -4.42
N VAL A 35 -7.27 -2.68 -5.43
CA VAL A 35 -7.35 -1.86 -6.64
C VAL A 35 -8.24 -2.54 -7.68
N PRO A 36 -9.31 -1.89 -8.15
CA PRO A 36 -10.15 -2.44 -9.21
C PRO A 36 -9.30 -2.70 -10.47
N GLN A 37 -9.49 -3.86 -11.11
CA GLN A 37 -8.85 -4.25 -12.38
C GLN A 37 -9.36 -3.44 -13.60
N GLY A 38 -9.74 -2.17 -13.39
CA GLY A 38 -10.24 -1.24 -14.41
C GLY A 38 -9.08 -0.47 -15.03
N GLY A 39 -9.09 -0.37 -16.36
CA GLY A 39 -7.98 0.13 -17.18
C GLY A 39 -7.36 1.45 -16.69
N LEU A 40 -6.02 1.48 -16.75
CA LEU A 40 -5.20 2.63 -16.41
C LEU A 40 -5.52 3.80 -17.36
N SER A 41 -6.29 4.77 -16.90
CA SER A 41 -6.36 6.11 -17.50
C SER A 41 -5.45 7.05 -16.72
N TRP A 42 -5.02 8.16 -17.32
CA TRP A 42 -4.21 9.15 -16.61
C TRP A 42 -4.90 9.68 -15.34
N GLU A 43 -6.24 9.81 -15.36
CA GLU A 43 -7.04 10.21 -14.20
C GLU A 43 -7.15 9.10 -13.13
N SER A 44 -7.09 7.82 -13.53
CA SER A 44 -7.17 6.71 -12.57
C SER A 44 -5.85 6.47 -11.82
N ILE A 45 -4.74 7.04 -12.28
CA ILE A 45 -3.41 6.86 -11.66
C ILE A 45 -3.33 7.53 -10.28
N GLU A 46 -3.76 8.78 -10.15
CA GLU A 46 -3.71 9.52 -8.88
C GLU A 46 -4.64 8.91 -7.84
N HIS A 47 -5.85 8.51 -8.27
CA HIS A 47 -6.81 7.84 -7.39
C HIS A 47 -6.26 6.52 -6.86
N ALA A 48 -5.65 5.70 -7.73
CA ALA A 48 -5.07 4.43 -7.34
C ALA A 48 -3.87 4.59 -6.37
N ASP A 49 -3.07 5.65 -6.52
CA ASP A 49 -1.99 5.98 -5.57
C ASP A 49 -2.53 6.34 -4.18
N LEU A 50 -3.52 7.23 -4.14
CA LEU A 50 -4.14 7.66 -2.89
C LEU A 50 -4.78 6.48 -2.16
N GLU A 51 -5.52 5.63 -2.88
CA GLU A 51 -6.17 4.46 -2.33
C GLU A 51 -5.16 3.47 -1.75
N ALA A 52 -4.06 3.20 -2.45
CA ALA A 52 -2.97 2.37 -1.96
C ALA A 52 -2.38 2.90 -0.65
N ARG A 53 -2.10 4.21 -0.56
CA ARG A 53 -1.55 4.82 0.67
C ARG A 53 -2.50 4.73 1.84
N VAL A 54 -3.80 4.97 1.63
CA VAL A 54 -4.83 4.86 2.68
C VAL A 54 -4.89 3.42 3.19
N ARG A 55 -4.99 2.44 2.29
CA ARG A 55 -5.11 1.03 2.66
C ARG A 55 -3.88 0.50 3.38
N SER A 56 -2.69 0.80 2.87
CA SER A 56 -1.45 0.42 3.54
C SER A 56 -1.40 0.99 4.97
N ARG A 57 -1.80 2.26 5.17
CA ARG A 57 -1.86 2.86 6.52
C ARG A 57 -2.92 2.24 7.42
N GLU A 58 -4.08 1.87 6.88
CA GLU A 58 -5.13 1.16 7.65
C GLU A 58 -4.61 -0.18 8.16
N LEU A 59 -3.98 -0.98 7.30
CA LEU A 59 -3.42 -2.28 7.67
C LEU A 59 -2.33 -2.17 8.75
N LEU A 60 -1.48 -1.15 8.65
CA LEU A 60 -0.44 -0.88 9.64
C LEU A 60 -1.00 -0.52 11.02
N LYS A 61 -2.18 0.11 11.08
CA LYS A 61 -2.85 0.46 12.35
C LYS A 61 -3.55 -0.71 13.03
N VAL A 62 -3.82 -1.80 12.32
CA VAL A 62 -4.64 -2.93 12.80
C VAL A 62 -3.78 -4.05 13.42
N LYS A 63 -2.45 -3.91 13.48
CA LYS A 63 -1.59 -4.90 14.13
C LYS A 63 -1.54 -4.73 15.66
N VAL A 64 -2.34 -5.55 16.34
CA VAL A 64 -2.17 -5.93 17.75
C VAL A 64 -1.45 -7.26 17.80
#